data_AF-A0A7S0WCC2-F1
#
_entry.id   AF-A0A7S0WCC2-F1
#
_cell.length_a   1.000
_cell.length_b   1.000
_cell.length_c   1.000
_cell.angle_alpha   90.00
_cell.angle_beta   90.00
_cell.angle_gamma   90.00
#
_symmetry.space_group_name_H-M   'P 1'
#
loop_
_entity.id
_entity.type
_entity.pdbx_description
1 polymer ?
#
loop_
_entity_poly.entity_id
_entity_poly.type
_entity_poly.pdbx_seq_one_letter_code
_entity_poly.pdbx_strand_id
1 'polypeptide(L)'
;GKLTDLREHVEDIDVKPTTESWQTTGKLAEETLKPRDNLPPLLTNLSERKPEHVNWIGTAFGLTSELYSYWSKGGYKPVYIRQTPSETTGEHSCIMLRPCFPVGEEESPDGHWVDSFYEDFRVRFTSLLGSSFRDMKPGLCLSVLAPQLNYDDDSKSKGAPRDSVVKADNEILTPHDLRRIQKYAAALVDHHLIGDLVPPLARAYFAKRIPVTLSYTQAAILLILGLQLKTVDESVKDLDLPGTQVMALFNKAVRRIHGSLLTAREADVEAALPSISMPELRPHAVGLDEELEEGAAAVNAEMLAKRKELLEEAGIERFAIAGTEDEWDDALRGKSGKGSKLLSVKRKSGTKDKHSYEPKPKKIAEIEAPSSEKKDKKDKKDKKRVPESDDKPKEKKSKKSGGDGAKKEKKSKPKKNGNADVDALAQNLVEIKV
;
A
#
# COMPACT_ATOMS: atom_id res chain seq x y z
N GLY A 1 12.68 21.99 -65.37
CA GLY A 1 12.85 23.44 -65.13
C GLY A 1 12.75 23.68 -63.65
N LYS A 2 13.75 24.36 -63.06
CA LYS A 2 13.69 24.79 -61.66
C LYS A 2 12.74 25.98 -61.58
N LEU A 3 11.76 25.90 -60.69
CA LEU A 3 10.85 27.00 -60.37
C LEU A 3 11.66 28.07 -59.62
N THR A 4 11.75 29.27 -60.19
CA THR A 4 12.43 30.43 -59.62
C THR A 4 11.63 30.98 -58.44
N ASP A 5 12.33 31.19 -57.32
CA ASP A 5 11.82 31.80 -56.08
C ASP A 5 11.70 33.33 -56.29
N LEU A 6 10.49 33.87 -56.15
CA LEU A 6 10.12 35.28 -56.41
C LEU A 6 10.21 36.15 -55.14
N ARG A 7 11.21 35.91 -54.28
CA ARG A 7 11.31 36.52 -52.94
C ARG A 7 12.07 37.84 -52.87
N GLU A 8 12.36 38.48 -53.99
CA GLU A 8 13.00 39.80 -53.99
C GLU A 8 12.04 40.82 -54.61
N HIS A 9 11.72 41.87 -53.84
CA HIS A 9 10.81 42.99 -54.12
C HIS A 9 9.36 42.80 -53.67
N VAL A 10 9.14 42.84 -52.35
CA VAL A 10 7.89 43.37 -51.80
C VAL A 10 8.22 44.78 -51.31
N GLU A 11 8.00 45.78 -52.17
CA GLU A 11 7.91 47.16 -51.71
C GLU A 11 6.70 47.26 -50.77
N ASP A 12 6.87 47.93 -49.64
CA ASP A 12 5.79 48.19 -48.69
C ASP A 12 4.64 48.89 -49.41
N ILE A 13 3.56 48.16 -49.69
CA ILE A 13 2.32 48.75 -50.22
C ILE A 13 1.73 49.55 -49.06
N ASP A 14 1.99 50.85 -49.07
CA ASP A 14 1.40 51.85 -48.19
C ASP A 14 -0.11 51.93 -48.46
N VAL A 15 -0.89 51.02 -47.87
CA VAL A 15 -2.35 51.04 -47.92
C VAL A 15 -2.82 52.20 -47.05
N LYS A 16 -2.89 53.39 -47.66
CA LYS A 16 -3.57 54.54 -47.06
C LYS A 16 -5.00 54.13 -46.69
N PRO A 17 -5.46 54.33 -45.45
CA PRO A 17 -6.84 54.05 -45.08
C PRO A 17 -7.72 55.14 -45.69
N THR A 18 -8.16 54.94 -46.93
CA THR A 18 -9.14 55.79 -47.60
C THR A 18 -10.51 55.54 -46.97
N THR A 19 -10.72 56.10 -45.77
CA THR A 19 -12.04 56.18 -45.12
C THR A 19 -12.77 57.42 -45.62
N GLU A 20 -13.11 57.43 -46.91
CA GLU A 20 -14.13 58.36 -47.39
C GLU A 20 -15.51 57.87 -46.93
N SER A 21 -16.21 58.72 -46.17
CA SER A 21 -17.54 58.49 -45.65
C SER A 21 -18.54 58.25 -46.78
N TRP A 22 -19.10 57.04 -46.86
CA TRP A 22 -20.10 56.61 -47.86
C TRP A 22 -21.51 57.20 -47.65
N GLN A 23 -21.63 58.39 -47.06
CA GLN A 23 -22.92 59.07 -46.92
C GLN A 23 -23.31 59.73 -48.24
N THR A 24 -23.99 58.99 -49.11
CA THR A 24 -24.48 59.49 -50.39
C THR A 24 -25.79 60.26 -50.18
N THR A 25 -25.74 61.58 -50.30
CA THR A 25 -26.90 62.48 -50.32
C THR A 25 -27.54 62.55 -51.71
N GLY A 26 -28.04 61.42 -52.25
CA GLY A 26 -28.64 61.35 -53.60
C GLY A 26 -29.94 60.55 -53.65
N LYS A 27 -30.91 60.99 -54.47
CA LYS A 27 -32.18 60.27 -54.69
C LYS A 27 -31.94 58.99 -55.51
N LEU A 28 -32.43 57.87 -55.01
CA LEU A 28 -32.27 56.50 -55.55
C LEU A 28 -32.62 56.33 -57.05
N ALA A 29 -33.45 57.21 -57.61
CA ALA A 29 -33.91 57.12 -59.00
C ALA A 29 -32.94 57.74 -60.04
N GLU A 30 -31.93 58.49 -59.60
CA GLU A 30 -30.96 59.19 -60.48
C GLU A 30 -29.57 58.55 -60.45
N GLU A 31 -29.41 57.41 -59.76
CA GLU A 31 -28.12 56.77 -59.55
C GLU A 31 -27.63 56.06 -60.82
N THR A 32 -26.53 56.56 -61.39
CA THR A 32 -25.85 55.94 -62.53
C THR A 32 -24.77 54.99 -62.00
N LEU A 33 -25.03 53.68 -62.11
CA LEU A 33 -24.07 52.64 -61.70
C LEU A 33 -22.83 52.67 -62.60
N LYS A 34 -21.74 53.28 -62.12
CA LYS A 34 -20.41 53.20 -62.74
C LYS A 34 -19.53 52.24 -61.94
N PRO A 35 -18.68 51.43 -62.59
CA PRO A 35 -17.63 50.68 -61.89
C PRO A 35 -16.82 51.65 -61.04
N ARG A 36 -16.71 51.36 -59.74
CA ARG A 36 -15.97 52.22 -58.80
C ARG A 36 -14.49 51.95 -58.99
N ASP A 37 -13.73 52.96 -59.40
CA ASP A 37 -12.28 52.89 -59.50
C ASP A 37 -11.64 52.88 -58.09
N ASN A 38 -10.54 52.15 -57.91
CA ASN A 38 -9.76 52.06 -56.65
C ASN A 38 -10.45 51.42 -55.43
N LEU A 39 -11.32 50.42 -55.63
CA LEU A 39 -11.78 49.58 -54.52
C LEU A 39 -10.68 48.63 -54.05
N PRO A 40 -10.46 48.45 -52.74
CA PRO A 40 -9.60 47.38 -52.24
C PRO A 40 -10.14 46.02 -52.68
N PRO A 41 -9.26 45.01 -52.89
CA PRO A 41 -9.70 43.69 -53.29
C PRO A 41 -10.60 43.08 -52.22
N LEU A 42 -11.64 42.34 -52.64
CA LEU A 42 -12.60 41.71 -51.72
C LEU A 42 -11.91 40.71 -50.78
N LEU A 43 -10.90 40.00 -51.28
CA LEU A 43 -10.12 39.03 -50.54
C LEU A 43 -8.64 39.41 -50.65
N THR A 44 -7.93 39.28 -49.55
CA THR A 44 -6.47 39.35 -49.49
C THR A 44 -5.90 37.98 -49.15
N ASN A 45 -4.71 37.68 -49.66
CA ASN A 45 -4.05 36.42 -49.34
C ASN A 45 -3.66 36.41 -47.86
N LEU A 46 -4.04 35.36 -47.13
CA LEU A 46 -3.75 35.26 -45.70
C LEU A 46 -2.25 35.32 -45.39
N SER A 47 -1.41 34.83 -46.31
CA SER A 47 0.05 34.81 -46.16
C SER A 47 0.68 36.21 -46.18
N GLU A 48 0.00 37.17 -46.82
CA GLU A 48 0.46 38.55 -46.97
C GLU A 48 -0.01 39.42 -45.80
N ARG A 49 -0.98 38.95 -45.00
CA ARG A 49 -1.47 39.66 -43.82
C ARG A 49 -0.63 39.30 -42.59
N LYS A 50 0.09 40.28 -42.06
CA LYS A 50 0.78 40.14 -40.77
C LYS A 50 -0.25 39.84 -39.65
N PRO A 51 -0.09 38.76 -38.88
CA PRO A 51 -0.99 38.45 -37.78
C PRO A 51 -0.78 39.41 -36.61
N GLU A 52 -1.87 39.71 -35.91
CA GLU A 52 -1.82 40.43 -34.64
C GLU A 52 -1.33 39.51 -33.51
N HIS A 53 -0.80 40.10 -32.44
CA HIS A 53 -0.42 39.34 -31.26
C HIS A 53 -1.67 38.87 -30.52
N VAL A 54 -1.89 37.56 -30.48
CA VAL A 54 -3.05 36.93 -29.84
C VAL A 54 -2.56 36.01 -28.72
N ASN A 55 -2.96 36.28 -27.49
CA ASN A 55 -2.60 35.48 -26.31
C ASN A 55 -3.43 34.20 -26.18
N TRP A 56 -4.70 34.22 -26.60
CA TRP A 56 -5.59 33.07 -26.54
C TRP A 56 -6.72 33.20 -27.56
N ILE A 57 -7.27 32.06 -27.94
CA ILE A 57 -8.48 31.99 -28.78
C ILE A 57 -9.52 31.18 -28.00
N GLY A 58 -10.75 31.66 -28.00
CA GLY A 58 -11.88 31.02 -27.34
C GLY A 58 -12.96 30.61 -28.33
N THR A 59 -13.80 29.69 -27.90
CA THR A 59 -15.04 29.31 -28.59
C THR A 59 -16.18 29.26 -27.58
N ALA A 60 -17.38 29.58 -28.05
CA ALA A 60 -18.62 29.51 -27.29
C ALA A 60 -19.69 28.80 -28.13
N PHE A 61 -20.23 27.69 -27.62
CA PHE A 61 -21.16 26.84 -28.38
C PHE A 61 -22.11 26.06 -27.46
N GLY A 62 -23.19 25.49 -28.01
CA GLY A 62 -24.08 24.57 -27.30
C GLY A 62 -23.41 23.20 -27.13
N LEU A 63 -23.32 22.72 -25.89
CA LEU A 63 -22.51 21.55 -25.54
C LEU A 63 -23.11 20.25 -26.08
N THR A 64 -22.48 19.72 -27.12
CA THR A 64 -22.74 18.38 -27.68
C THR A 64 -21.47 17.54 -27.71
N SER A 65 -21.60 16.21 -27.78
CA SER A 65 -20.45 15.30 -27.87
C SER A 65 -19.60 15.55 -29.11
N GLU A 66 -20.23 15.91 -30.23
CA GLU A 66 -19.56 16.16 -31.51
C GLU A 66 -18.73 17.44 -31.45
N LEU A 67 -19.35 18.55 -31.03
CA LEU A 67 -18.66 19.84 -30.93
C LEU A 67 -17.58 19.82 -29.84
N TYR A 68 -17.87 19.21 -28.68
CA TYR A 68 -16.86 19.04 -27.64
C TYR A 68 -15.64 18.27 -28.17
N SER A 69 -15.86 17.15 -28.85
CA SER A 69 -14.78 16.34 -29.42
C SER A 69 -13.99 17.08 -30.50
N TYR A 70 -14.66 17.91 -31.31
CA TYR A 70 -14.02 18.73 -32.32
C TYR A 70 -13.06 19.74 -31.69
N TRP A 71 -13.53 20.52 -30.71
CA TRP A 71 -12.73 21.54 -30.05
C TRP A 71 -11.65 20.96 -29.15
N SER A 72 -11.93 19.86 -28.44
CA SER A 72 -10.93 19.19 -27.60
C SER A 72 -9.77 18.63 -28.43
N LYS A 73 -10.04 18.08 -29.63
CA LYS A 73 -8.99 17.65 -30.58
C LYS A 73 -8.16 18.83 -31.11
N GLY A 74 -8.75 20.01 -31.19
CA GLY A 74 -8.06 21.27 -31.53
C GLY A 74 -7.20 21.84 -30.40
N GLY A 75 -7.11 21.17 -29.25
CA GLY A 75 -6.33 21.61 -28.08
C GLY A 75 -7.04 22.64 -27.19
N TYR A 76 -8.35 22.84 -27.38
CA TYR A 76 -9.13 23.72 -26.50
C TYR A 76 -9.47 22.99 -25.20
N LYS A 77 -9.45 23.72 -24.08
CA LYS A 77 -9.83 23.23 -22.74
C LYS A 77 -11.09 23.94 -22.26
N PRO A 78 -12.08 23.21 -21.72
CA PRO A 78 -13.29 23.83 -21.20
C PRO A 78 -12.97 24.59 -19.91
N VAL A 79 -13.49 25.81 -19.79
CA VAL A 79 -13.32 26.65 -18.59
C VAL A 79 -14.66 26.99 -17.94
N TYR A 80 -15.76 26.89 -18.68
CA TYR A 80 -17.09 27.22 -18.19
C TYR A 80 -18.18 26.48 -18.96
N ILE A 81 -19.18 25.99 -18.22
CA ILE A 81 -20.44 25.49 -18.77
C ILE A 81 -21.58 26.17 -18.00
N ARG A 82 -22.51 26.76 -18.73
CA ARG A 82 -23.71 27.39 -18.15
C ARG A 82 -24.62 26.32 -17.54
N GLN A 83 -25.06 26.52 -16.30
CA GLN A 83 -25.93 25.58 -15.59
C GLN A 83 -27.33 25.51 -16.19
N THR A 84 -27.88 26.63 -16.63
CA THR A 84 -29.19 26.67 -17.30
C THR A 84 -29.01 26.34 -18.77
N PRO A 85 -29.71 25.31 -19.30
CA PRO A 85 -29.72 25.06 -20.73
C PRO A 85 -30.42 26.22 -21.47
N SER A 86 -30.05 26.42 -22.72
CA SER A 86 -30.73 27.37 -23.59
C SER A 86 -32.18 26.94 -23.84
N GLU A 87 -33.14 27.85 -23.77
CA GLU A 87 -34.55 27.56 -24.06
C GLU A 87 -34.77 27.14 -25.52
N THR A 88 -33.95 27.65 -26.45
CA THR A 88 -34.09 27.39 -27.88
C THR A 88 -33.57 26.01 -28.27
N THR A 89 -32.43 25.58 -27.71
CA THR A 89 -31.73 24.35 -28.14
C THR A 89 -31.78 23.24 -27.09
N GLY A 90 -32.09 23.55 -25.83
CA GLY A 90 -31.98 22.62 -24.70
C GLY A 90 -30.55 22.30 -24.28
N GLU A 91 -29.54 22.92 -24.91
CA GLU A 91 -28.12 22.64 -24.66
C GLU A 91 -27.51 23.64 -23.69
N HIS A 92 -26.54 23.19 -22.90
CA HIS A 92 -25.75 24.07 -22.05
C HIS A 92 -24.70 24.83 -22.88
N SER A 93 -24.61 26.15 -22.74
CA SER A 93 -23.52 26.90 -23.38
C SER A 93 -22.18 26.54 -22.75
N CYS A 94 -21.18 26.18 -23.56
CA CYS A 94 -19.83 25.84 -23.15
C CYS A 94 -18.84 26.86 -23.72
N ILE A 95 -17.91 27.31 -22.88
CA ILE A 95 -16.76 28.14 -23.27
C ILE A 95 -15.49 27.30 -23.13
N MET A 96 -14.71 27.23 -24.20
CA MET A 96 -13.41 26.57 -24.21
C MET A 96 -12.34 27.54 -24.69
N LEU A 97 -11.15 27.46 -24.09
CA LEU A 97 -10.01 28.34 -24.39
C LEU A 97 -8.83 27.52 -24.90
N ARG A 98 -8.07 28.11 -25.82
CA ARG A 98 -6.77 27.60 -26.27
C ARG A 98 -5.74 28.72 -26.13
N PRO A 99 -4.68 28.54 -25.32
CA PRO A 99 -3.60 29.51 -25.27
C PRO A 99 -2.90 29.56 -26.62
N CYS A 100 -2.48 30.75 -27.01
CA CYS A 100 -1.72 31.00 -28.23
C CYS A 100 -0.35 31.52 -27.84
N PHE A 101 0.68 31.06 -28.56
CA PHE A 101 2.06 31.42 -28.33
C PHE A 101 2.74 31.69 -29.68
N PRO A 102 3.83 32.46 -29.69
CA PRO A 102 4.58 32.76 -30.90
C PRO A 102 4.96 31.51 -31.68
N VAL A 103 5.02 31.62 -33.01
CA VAL A 103 5.36 30.50 -33.88
C VAL A 103 6.80 30.05 -33.57
N GLY A 104 6.94 28.79 -33.13
CA GLY A 104 8.23 28.20 -32.76
C GLY A 104 8.47 28.10 -31.25
N GLU A 105 7.60 28.68 -30.43
CA GLU A 105 7.55 28.45 -28.98
C GLU A 105 6.56 27.30 -28.70
N GLU A 106 6.82 26.50 -27.66
CA GLU A 106 5.93 25.38 -27.28
C GLU A 106 5.03 25.73 -26.09
N GLU A 107 5.32 26.83 -25.39
CA GLU A 107 4.64 27.23 -24.17
C GLU A 107 4.33 28.72 -24.20
N SER A 108 3.26 29.10 -23.48
CA SER A 108 2.93 30.52 -23.30
C SER A 108 3.97 31.18 -22.39
N PRO A 109 4.40 32.42 -22.69
CA PRO A 109 5.24 33.21 -21.78
C PRO A 109 4.63 33.39 -20.39
N ASP A 110 3.29 33.38 -20.31
CA ASP A 110 2.51 33.53 -19.08
C ASP A 110 2.27 32.18 -18.35
N GLY A 111 2.89 31.10 -18.83
CA GLY A 111 2.78 29.75 -18.29
C GLY A 111 1.44 29.06 -18.57
N HIS A 112 1.09 28.07 -17.74
CA HIS A 112 -0.07 27.19 -17.93
C HIS A 112 -1.33 27.67 -17.20
N TRP A 113 -1.69 28.96 -17.34
CA TRP A 113 -2.86 29.53 -16.64
C TRP A 113 -4.17 28.84 -17.04
N VAL A 114 -4.35 28.51 -18.33
CA VAL A 114 -5.53 27.77 -18.83
C VAL A 114 -5.69 26.43 -18.12
N ASP A 115 -4.58 25.78 -17.77
CA ASP A 115 -4.60 24.49 -17.09
C ASP A 115 -5.09 24.62 -15.65
N SER A 116 -4.73 25.73 -15.00
CA SER A 116 -5.24 26.06 -13.66
C SER A 116 -6.75 26.31 -13.68
N PHE A 117 -7.26 27.06 -14.67
CA PHE A 117 -8.70 27.24 -14.85
C PHE A 117 -9.41 25.94 -15.21
N TYR A 118 -8.78 25.08 -16.02
CA TYR A 118 -9.34 23.78 -16.37
C TYR A 118 -9.45 22.87 -15.13
N GLU A 119 -8.44 22.81 -14.27
CA GLU A 119 -8.51 22.00 -13.04
C GLU A 119 -9.57 22.53 -12.06
N ASP A 120 -9.69 23.85 -11.88
CA ASP A 120 -10.79 24.45 -11.10
C ASP A 120 -12.16 24.16 -11.72
N PHE A 121 -12.29 24.29 -13.04
CA PHE A 121 -13.49 23.90 -13.78
C PHE A 121 -13.86 22.44 -13.53
N ARG A 122 -12.91 21.50 -13.55
CA ARG A 122 -13.17 20.06 -13.31
C ARG A 122 -13.75 19.82 -11.92
N VAL A 123 -13.24 20.52 -10.90
CA VAL A 123 -13.75 20.43 -9.53
C VAL A 123 -15.20 20.94 -9.47
N ARG A 124 -15.47 22.12 -10.03
CA ARG A 124 -16.83 22.71 -10.06
C ARG A 124 -17.80 21.84 -10.87
N PHE A 125 -17.38 21.37 -12.04
CA PHE A 125 -18.18 20.49 -12.89
C PHE A 125 -18.55 19.20 -12.16
N THR A 126 -17.58 18.56 -11.48
CA THR A 126 -17.83 17.36 -10.65
C THR A 126 -18.89 17.61 -9.58
N SER A 127 -18.86 18.77 -8.92
CA SER A 127 -19.85 19.15 -7.91
C SER A 127 -21.26 19.39 -8.50
N LEU A 128 -21.34 19.86 -9.74
CA LEU A 128 -22.60 20.21 -10.40
C LEU A 128 -23.25 19.03 -11.13
N LEU A 129 -22.54 17.90 -11.30
CA LEU A 129 -23.07 16.68 -11.92
C LEU A 129 -24.28 16.10 -11.18
N GLY A 130 -24.40 16.31 -9.87
CA GLY A 130 -25.56 15.84 -9.10
C GLY A 130 -26.77 16.78 -9.14
N SER A 131 -26.66 17.93 -9.81
CA SER A 131 -27.70 18.97 -9.86
C SER A 131 -27.95 19.43 -11.29
N SER A 132 -27.42 20.59 -11.68
CA SER A 132 -27.68 21.23 -12.98
C SER A 132 -27.24 20.40 -14.19
N PHE A 133 -26.31 19.46 -14.00
CA PHE A 133 -25.83 18.56 -15.06
C PHE A 133 -26.23 17.09 -14.85
N ARG A 134 -27.24 16.83 -13.98
CA ARG A 134 -27.71 15.49 -13.66
C ARG A 134 -28.14 14.71 -14.90
N ASP A 135 -28.89 15.34 -15.78
CA ASP A 135 -29.48 14.66 -16.94
C ASP A 135 -28.57 14.66 -18.19
N MET A 136 -27.35 15.18 -18.06
CA MET A 136 -26.35 15.14 -19.13
C MET A 136 -25.95 13.68 -19.43
N LYS A 137 -25.75 13.36 -20.71
CA LYS A 137 -25.36 12.00 -21.13
C LYS A 137 -24.04 11.59 -20.46
N PRO A 138 -23.95 10.39 -19.84
CA PRO A 138 -22.76 9.97 -19.09
C PRO A 138 -21.47 9.98 -19.93
N GLY A 139 -21.57 9.63 -21.22
CA GLY A 139 -20.43 9.65 -22.13
C GLY A 139 -19.86 11.05 -22.36
N LEU A 140 -20.72 12.08 -22.42
CA LEU A 140 -20.32 13.48 -22.52
C LEU A 140 -19.69 13.96 -21.21
N CYS A 141 -20.25 13.59 -20.06
CA CYS A 141 -19.65 13.91 -18.76
C CYS A 141 -18.24 13.32 -18.63
N LEU A 142 -18.03 12.08 -19.07
CA LEU A 142 -16.72 11.43 -19.08
C LEU A 142 -15.75 12.11 -20.05
N SER A 143 -16.20 12.55 -21.22
CA SER A 143 -15.32 13.28 -22.15
C SER A 143 -14.91 14.64 -21.60
N VAL A 144 -15.82 15.34 -20.90
CA VAL A 144 -15.54 16.63 -20.24
C VAL A 144 -14.60 16.46 -19.05
N LEU A 145 -14.81 15.45 -18.20
CA LEU A 145 -13.96 15.20 -17.02
C LEU A 145 -12.57 14.66 -17.37
N ALA A 146 -12.44 13.97 -18.52
CA ALA A 146 -11.26 13.26 -18.96
C ALA A 146 -10.59 12.44 -17.83
N PRO A 147 -11.30 11.46 -17.23
CA PRO A 147 -10.79 10.70 -16.10
C PRO A 147 -9.59 9.82 -16.48
N GLN A 148 -8.70 9.61 -15.53
CA GLN A 148 -7.62 8.65 -15.67
C GLN A 148 -8.16 7.23 -15.47
N LEU A 149 -8.41 6.53 -16.59
CA LEU A 149 -8.92 5.15 -16.58
C LEU A 149 -7.81 4.12 -16.36
N ASN A 150 -6.59 4.45 -16.77
CA ASN A 150 -5.43 3.57 -16.71
C ASN A 150 -4.37 4.12 -15.75
N TYR A 151 -3.89 3.26 -14.86
CA TYR A 151 -2.81 3.52 -13.91
C TYR A 151 -1.70 2.50 -14.13
N ASP A 152 -0.47 2.95 -13.92
CA ASP A 152 0.75 2.17 -13.90
C ASP A 152 0.79 1.21 -12.70
N ASP A 153 1.59 0.17 -12.81
CA ASP A 153 1.68 -0.87 -11.77
C ASP A 153 2.34 -0.34 -10.49
N ASP A 154 3.24 0.65 -10.58
CA ASP A 154 3.84 1.30 -9.42
C ASP A 154 2.78 2.06 -8.62
N SER A 155 1.93 2.87 -9.28
CA SER A 155 0.82 3.56 -8.61
C SER A 155 -0.18 2.59 -7.98
N LYS A 156 -0.48 1.46 -8.64
CA LYS A 156 -1.36 0.43 -8.06
C LYS A 156 -0.75 -0.20 -6.81
N SER A 157 0.56 -0.45 -6.81
CA SER A 157 1.27 -1.10 -5.70
C SER A 157 1.26 -0.26 -4.42
N LYS A 158 1.28 1.08 -4.53
CA LYS A 158 1.23 1.99 -3.38
C LYS A 158 -0.17 2.09 -2.75
N GLY A 159 -1.22 1.78 -3.52
CA GLY A 159 -2.60 1.94 -3.08
C GLY A 159 -3.03 3.40 -2.92
N ALA A 160 -4.26 3.59 -2.44
CA ALA A 160 -4.83 4.92 -2.20
C ALA A 160 -4.50 5.42 -0.78
N PRO A 161 -3.87 6.59 -0.60
CA PRO A 161 -3.59 7.19 0.70
C PRO A 161 -4.77 7.23 1.68
N ARG A 162 -4.47 7.39 2.98
CA ARG A 162 -5.48 7.37 4.03
C ARG A 162 -6.57 8.42 3.89
N ASP A 163 -6.15 9.59 3.47
CA ASP A 163 -6.93 10.80 3.25
C ASP A 163 -7.53 10.90 1.84
N SER A 164 -7.35 9.88 0.99
CA SER A 164 -7.85 9.91 -0.39
C SER A 164 -9.36 10.10 -0.47
N VAL A 165 -10.10 9.54 0.48
CA VAL A 165 -11.57 9.60 0.50
C VAL A 165 -12.01 10.38 1.72
N VAL A 166 -12.69 11.50 1.45
CA VAL A 166 -13.27 12.40 2.45
C VAL A 166 -14.79 12.32 2.34
N LYS A 167 -15.44 12.00 3.47
CA LYS A 167 -16.89 11.95 3.63
C LYS A 167 -17.50 13.35 3.63
N ALA A 168 -18.83 13.43 3.67
CA ALA A 168 -19.56 14.70 3.68
C ALA A 168 -19.33 15.55 4.94
N ASP A 169 -18.97 14.91 6.05
CA ASP A 169 -18.60 15.52 7.34
C ASP A 169 -17.13 16.01 7.39
N ASN A 170 -16.42 15.98 6.26
CA ASN A 170 -14.99 16.25 6.14
C ASN A 170 -14.08 15.28 6.90
N GLU A 171 -14.59 14.12 7.32
CA GLU A 171 -13.79 13.06 7.93
C GLU A 171 -13.30 12.04 6.90
N ILE A 172 -12.21 11.36 7.23
CA ILE A 172 -11.73 10.20 6.46
C ILE A 172 -12.60 8.97 6.70
N LEU A 173 -12.49 7.97 5.82
CA LEU A 173 -13.19 6.69 5.99
C LEU A 173 -12.85 6.01 7.32
N THR A 174 -13.88 5.60 8.05
CA THR A 174 -13.74 4.85 9.30
C THR A 174 -13.46 3.36 9.02
N PRO A 175 -12.93 2.60 10.00
CA PRO A 175 -12.80 1.15 9.87
C PRO A 175 -14.13 0.42 9.63
N HIS A 176 -15.23 0.98 10.14
CA HIS A 176 -16.58 0.44 9.93
C HIS A 176 -17.04 0.64 8.48
N ASP A 177 -16.73 1.79 7.88
CA ASP A 177 -17.03 2.06 6.47
C ASP A 177 -16.27 1.11 5.55
N LEU A 178 -14.97 0.90 5.80
CA LEU A 178 -14.17 -0.08 5.07
C LEU A 178 -14.77 -1.49 5.18
N ARG A 179 -15.25 -1.88 6.36
CA ARG A 179 -15.91 -3.18 6.55
C ARG A 179 -17.24 -3.29 5.79
N ARG A 180 -18.02 -2.20 5.69
CA ARG A 180 -19.25 -2.16 4.88
C ARG A 180 -18.93 -2.34 3.40
N ILE A 181 -17.93 -1.61 2.90
CA ILE A 181 -17.43 -1.72 1.53
C ILE A 181 -16.93 -3.15 1.27
N GLN A 182 -16.18 -3.75 2.19
CA GLN A 182 -15.68 -5.13 2.09
C GLN A 182 -16.83 -6.15 1.94
N LYS A 183 -17.85 -6.05 2.79
CA LYS A 183 -19.02 -6.96 2.74
C LYS A 183 -19.74 -6.86 1.41
N TYR A 184 -19.91 -5.64 0.87
CA TYR A 184 -20.48 -5.45 -0.46
C TYR A 184 -19.56 -5.99 -1.57
N ALA A 185 -18.26 -5.71 -1.52
CA ALA A 185 -17.28 -6.19 -2.49
C ALA A 185 -17.19 -7.73 -2.56
N ALA A 186 -17.44 -8.39 -1.42
CA ALA A 186 -17.57 -9.85 -1.29
C ALA A 186 -18.97 -10.39 -1.69
N ALA A 187 -19.86 -9.52 -2.19
CA ALA A 187 -21.24 -9.84 -2.58
C ALA A 187 -22.09 -10.46 -1.45
N LEU A 188 -21.80 -10.11 -0.18
CA LEU A 188 -22.54 -10.60 0.99
C LEU A 188 -23.72 -9.71 1.37
N VAL A 189 -23.71 -8.45 0.92
CA VAL A 189 -24.75 -7.46 1.21
C VAL A 189 -25.08 -6.69 -0.07
N ASP A 190 -26.29 -6.15 -0.12
CA ASP A 190 -26.77 -5.30 -1.20
C ASP A 190 -26.16 -3.88 -1.17
N HIS A 191 -26.18 -3.21 -2.32
CA HIS A 191 -25.53 -1.92 -2.56
C HIS A 191 -26.09 -0.77 -1.73
N HIS A 192 -27.36 -0.84 -1.30
CA HIS A 192 -27.95 0.16 -0.41
C HIS A 192 -27.16 0.33 0.90
N LEU A 193 -26.46 -0.72 1.38
CA LEU A 193 -25.61 -0.62 2.57
C LEU A 193 -24.42 0.31 2.36
N ILE A 194 -23.98 0.61 1.14
CA ILE A 194 -22.85 1.50 0.87
C ILE A 194 -23.25 2.78 0.14
N GLY A 195 -24.55 3.05 -0.01
CA GLY A 195 -25.07 4.16 -0.82
C GLY A 195 -24.52 5.53 -0.42
N ASP A 196 -24.38 5.78 0.88
CA ASP A 196 -23.75 6.98 1.46
C ASP A 196 -22.26 7.12 1.13
N LEU A 197 -21.57 6.00 0.88
CA LEU A 197 -20.15 5.94 0.58
C LEU A 197 -19.86 6.02 -0.92
N VAL A 198 -20.84 5.78 -1.80
CA VAL A 198 -20.63 5.83 -3.25
C VAL A 198 -20.22 7.23 -3.74
N PRO A 199 -20.90 8.33 -3.35
CA PRO A 199 -20.51 9.67 -3.78
C PRO A 199 -19.09 10.09 -3.38
N PRO A 200 -18.62 9.93 -2.12
CA PRO A 200 -17.25 10.28 -1.77
C PRO A 200 -16.21 9.39 -2.46
N LEU A 201 -16.49 8.09 -2.68
CA LEU A 201 -15.60 7.22 -3.45
C LEU A 201 -15.49 7.65 -4.91
N ALA A 202 -16.61 8.02 -5.55
CA ALA A 202 -16.62 8.53 -6.91
C ALA A 202 -15.83 9.84 -7.02
N ARG A 203 -16.07 10.81 -6.13
CA ARG A 203 -15.32 12.09 -6.11
C ARG A 203 -13.81 11.85 -5.98
N ALA A 204 -13.39 10.97 -5.08
CA ALA A 204 -11.98 10.64 -4.90
C ALA A 204 -11.36 9.96 -6.14
N TYR A 205 -12.11 9.09 -6.81
CA TYR A 205 -11.68 8.44 -8.06
C TYR A 205 -11.49 9.45 -9.19
N PHE A 206 -12.49 10.30 -9.46
CA PHE A 206 -12.44 11.30 -10.52
C PHE A 206 -11.42 12.42 -10.25
N ALA A 207 -11.09 12.66 -8.97
CA ALA A 207 -9.99 13.53 -8.52
C ALA A 207 -8.60 12.87 -8.61
N LYS A 208 -8.47 11.67 -9.20
CA LYS A 208 -7.20 10.92 -9.35
C LYS A 208 -6.51 10.55 -8.02
N ARG A 209 -7.26 10.48 -6.91
CA ARG A 209 -6.73 10.11 -5.57
C ARG A 209 -6.77 8.61 -5.28
N ILE A 210 -7.44 7.83 -6.15
CA ILE A 210 -7.55 6.38 -6.05
C ILE A 210 -6.93 5.75 -7.31
N PRO A 211 -5.72 5.16 -7.23
CA PRO A 211 -5.00 4.64 -8.38
C PRO A 211 -5.55 3.27 -8.81
N VAL A 212 -6.75 3.25 -9.40
CA VAL A 212 -7.45 2.05 -9.83
C VAL A 212 -7.80 2.10 -11.31
N THR A 213 -7.47 1.03 -12.02
CA THR A 213 -7.87 0.87 -13.42
C THR A 213 -9.32 0.41 -13.52
N LEU A 214 -10.16 1.20 -14.18
CA LEU A 214 -11.57 0.86 -14.46
C LEU A 214 -11.80 0.87 -15.97
N SER A 215 -12.68 -0.01 -16.45
CA SER A 215 -13.15 0.08 -17.84
C SER A 215 -14.00 1.34 -18.03
N TYR A 216 -14.14 1.79 -19.28
CA TYR A 216 -14.98 2.95 -19.59
C TYR A 216 -16.40 2.81 -19.05
N THR A 217 -17.03 1.64 -19.23
CA THR A 217 -18.36 1.34 -18.69
C THR A 217 -18.40 1.34 -17.16
N GLN A 218 -17.35 0.83 -16.49
CA GLN A 218 -17.26 0.87 -15.03
C GLN A 218 -17.17 2.31 -14.50
N ALA A 219 -16.37 3.15 -15.17
CA ALA A 219 -16.27 4.57 -14.83
C ALA A 219 -17.59 5.30 -15.11
N ALA A 220 -18.29 4.99 -16.20
CA ALA A 220 -19.61 5.53 -16.50
C ALA A 220 -20.63 5.19 -15.42
N ILE A 221 -20.69 3.93 -14.98
CA ILE A 221 -21.58 3.50 -13.90
C ILE A 221 -21.24 4.22 -12.59
N LEU A 222 -19.95 4.34 -12.26
CA LEU A 222 -19.50 5.07 -11.07
C LEU A 222 -19.86 6.56 -11.12
N LEU A 223 -19.80 7.18 -12.31
CA LEU A 223 -20.23 8.56 -12.54
C LEU A 223 -21.74 8.70 -12.34
N ILE A 224 -22.55 7.80 -12.90
CA ILE A 224 -24.02 7.86 -12.84
C ILE A 224 -24.51 7.71 -11.39
N LEU A 225 -24.02 6.68 -10.69
CA LEU A 225 -24.46 6.39 -9.32
C LEU A 225 -23.83 7.33 -8.29
N GLY A 226 -22.57 7.72 -8.49
CA GLY A 226 -21.80 8.47 -7.49
C GLY A 226 -21.79 9.99 -7.68
N LEU A 227 -21.77 10.48 -8.93
CA LEU A 227 -21.71 11.92 -9.23
C LEU A 227 -23.05 12.48 -9.69
N GLN A 228 -23.76 11.78 -10.59
CA GLN A 228 -25.10 12.20 -11.03
C GLN A 228 -26.21 11.79 -10.07
N LEU A 229 -25.90 10.94 -9.08
CA LEU A 229 -26.82 10.48 -8.04
C LEU A 229 -28.12 9.91 -8.62
N LYS A 230 -28.02 9.22 -9.76
CA LYS A 230 -29.14 8.53 -10.39
C LYS A 230 -29.34 7.16 -9.78
N THR A 231 -30.56 6.66 -9.90
CA THR A 231 -30.95 5.31 -9.52
C THR A 231 -30.35 4.27 -10.47
N VAL A 232 -30.33 3.01 -10.03
CA VAL A 232 -29.89 1.89 -10.87
C VAL A 232 -30.78 1.76 -12.12
N ASP A 233 -32.09 1.97 -12.00
CA ASP A 233 -33.01 1.88 -13.13
C ASP A 233 -32.78 2.98 -14.17
N GLU A 234 -32.40 4.19 -13.74
CA GLU A 234 -31.99 5.25 -14.66
C GLU A 234 -30.66 4.90 -15.34
N SER A 235 -29.72 4.29 -14.63
CA SER A 235 -28.43 3.87 -15.22
C SER A 235 -28.59 2.79 -16.29
N VAL A 236 -29.60 1.93 -16.16
CA VAL A 236 -29.97 0.93 -17.17
C VAL A 236 -30.41 1.59 -18.47
N LYS A 237 -31.23 2.65 -18.36
CA LYS A 237 -31.72 3.41 -19.52
C LYS A 237 -30.61 4.22 -20.19
N ASP A 238 -29.76 4.87 -19.39
CA ASP A 238 -28.68 5.73 -19.91
C ASP A 238 -27.58 4.94 -20.62
N LEU A 239 -27.31 3.72 -20.17
CA LEU A 239 -26.25 2.87 -20.72
C LEU A 239 -26.75 1.81 -21.72
N ASP A 240 -28.07 1.61 -21.81
CA ASP A 240 -28.68 0.52 -22.59
C ASP A 240 -28.11 -0.86 -22.21
N LEU A 241 -28.02 -1.13 -20.90
CA LEU A 241 -27.48 -2.37 -20.35
C LEU A 241 -28.44 -3.01 -19.34
N PRO A 242 -28.56 -4.35 -19.29
CA PRO A 242 -29.35 -5.03 -18.27
C PRO A 242 -28.92 -4.66 -16.85
N GLY A 243 -29.88 -4.46 -15.94
CA GLY A 243 -29.60 -4.05 -14.55
C GLY A 243 -28.68 -5.01 -13.79
N THR A 244 -28.78 -6.32 -14.06
CA THR A 244 -27.86 -7.33 -13.50
C THR A 244 -26.41 -7.10 -13.92
N GLN A 245 -26.19 -6.69 -15.17
CA GLN A 245 -24.86 -6.37 -15.70
C GLN A 245 -24.32 -5.07 -15.10
N VAL A 246 -25.17 -4.04 -14.98
CA VAL A 246 -24.80 -2.78 -14.31
C VAL A 246 -24.30 -3.04 -12.90
N MET A 247 -25.07 -3.79 -12.10
CA MET A 247 -24.69 -4.11 -10.72
C MET A 247 -23.44 -4.99 -10.63
N ALA A 248 -23.27 -5.94 -11.55
CA ALA A 248 -22.06 -6.76 -11.60
C ALA A 248 -20.82 -5.93 -11.93
N LEU A 249 -20.92 -4.97 -12.86
CA LEU A 249 -19.82 -4.07 -13.21
C LEU A 249 -19.54 -3.06 -12.10
N PHE A 250 -20.57 -2.54 -11.45
CA PHE A 250 -20.44 -1.69 -10.27
C PHE A 250 -19.73 -2.42 -9.12
N ASN A 251 -20.14 -3.65 -8.80
CA ASN A 251 -19.48 -4.46 -7.77
C ASN A 251 -17.99 -4.71 -8.09
N LYS A 252 -17.66 -5.00 -9.36
CA LYS A 252 -16.27 -5.13 -9.81
C LYS A 252 -15.47 -3.85 -9.61
N ALA A 253 -16.07 -2.68 -9.89
CA ALA A 253 -15.41 -1.39 -9.66
C ALA A 253 -15.16 -1.14 -8.16
N VAL A 254 -16.18 -1.34 -7.31
CA VAL A 254 -16.07 -1.18 -5.86
C VAL A 254 -15.05 -2.15 -5.26
N ARG A 255 -14.98 -3.40 -5.74
CA ARG A 255 -13.98 -4.38 -5.31
C ARG A 255 -12.54 -3.91 -5.59
N ARG A 256 -12.30 -3.30 -6.75
CA ARG A 256 -10.98 -2.75 -7.10
C ARG A 256 -10.64 -1.54 -6.25
N ILE A 257 -11.60 -0.64 -6.02
CA ILE A 257 -11.44 0.53 -5.13
C ILE A 257 -11.12 0.07 -3.70
N HIS A 258 -11.88 -0.88 -3.17
CA HIS A 258 -11.62 -1.48 -1.86
C HIS A 258 -10.22 -2.10 -1.77
N GLY A 259 -9.79 -2.86 -2.79
CA GLY A 259 -8.45 -3.44 -2.83
C GLY A 259 -7.36 -2.38 -2.73
N SER A 260 -7.47 -1.28 -3.48
CA SER A 260 -6.51 -0.17 -3.44
C SER A 260 -6.47 0.55 -2.08
N LEU A 261 -7.62 0.72 -1.43
CA LEU A 261 -7.70 1.28 -0.08
C LEU A 261 -7.08 0.35 0.98
N LEU A 262 -7.22 -0.97 0.80
CA LEU A 262 -6.66 -1.97 1.70
C LEU A 262 -5.14 -2.03 1.58
N THR A 263 -4.58 -2.05 0.36
CA THR A 263 -3.13 -2.09 0.13
C THR A 263 -2.40 -0.95 0.86
N ALA A 264 -2.93 0.27 0.78
CA ALA A 264 -2.33 1.40 1.50
C ALA A 264 -2.41 1.23 3.02
N ARG A 265 -3.51 0.68 3.55
CA ARG A 265 -3.67 0.40 4.99
C ARG A 265 -2.73 -0.69 5.47
N GLU A 266 -2.56 -1.74 4.70
CA GLU A 266 -1.63 -2.82 5.00
C GLU A 266 -0.20 -2.30 5.02
N ALA A 267 0.19 -1.45 4.06
CA ALA A 267 1.49 -0.79 4.04
C ALA A 267 1.69 0.15 5.25
N ASP A 268 0.68 0.94 5.64
CA ASP A 268 0.73 1.79 6.84
C ASP A 268 0.95 0.96 8.12
N VAL A 269 0.27 -0.19 8.23
CA VAL A 269 0.40 -1.10 9.37
C VAL A 269 1.76 -1.79 9.38
N GLU A 270 2.24 -2.26 8.22
CA GLU A 270 3.56 -2.87 8.08
C GLU A 270 4.67 -1.89 8.49
N ALA A 271 4.56 -0.62 8.12
CA ALA A 271 5.49 0.42 8.53
C ALA A 271 5.42 0.76 10.04
N ALA A 272 4.24 0.60 10.66
CA ALA A 272 4.03 0.84 12.08
C ALA A 272 4.42 -0.36 12.97
N LEU A 273 4.52 -1.57 12.39
CA LEU A 273 4.99 -2.73 13.12
C LEU A 273 6.46 -2.52 13.51
N PRO A 274 6.83 -2.73 14.80
CA PRO A 274 8.22 -2.63 15.20
C PRO A 274 9.03 -3.63 14.38
N SER A 275 10.13 -3.18 13.79
CA SER A 275 11.06 -4.09 13.13
C SER A 275 11.49 -5.11 14.17
N ILE A 276 11.09 -6.36 13.99
CA ILE A 276 11.51 -7.45 14.84
C ILE A 276 13.00 -7.60 14.56
N SER A 277 13.82 -6.88 15.33
CA SER A 277 15.22 -7.22 15.50
C SER A 277 15.20 -8.60 16.13
N MET A 278 15.33 -9.64 15.29
CA MET A 278 15.67 -10.94 15.81
C MET A 278 16.93 -10.73 16.67
N PRO A 279 16.88 -11.06 17.97
CA PRO A 279 18.08 -11.03 18.79
C PRO A 279 19.16 -11.77 18.04
N GLU A 280 20.36 -11.19 17.95
CA GLU A 280 21.51 -11.83 17.33
C GLU A 280 21.64 -13.23 17.95
N LEU A 281 21.30 -14.27 17.18
CA LEU A 281 21.27 -15.65 17.64
C LEU A 281 22.71 -16.11 17.83
N ARG A 282 23.30 -15.70 18.95
CA ARG A 282 24.63 -16.13 19.36
C ARG A 282 24.50 -17.57 19.86
N PRO A 283 25.31 -18.50 19.34
CA PRO A 283 25.42 -19.83 19.93
C PRO A 283 25.68 -19.67 21.43
N HIS A 284 24.99 -20.48 22.24
CA HIS A 284 25.23 -20.50 23.67
C HIS A 284 26.73 -20.78 23.91
N ALA A 285 27.33 -20.10 24.87
CA ALA A 285 28.78 -20.20 25.11
C ALA A 285 29.19 -21.60 25.57
N VAL A 286 28.25 -22.33 26.16
CA VAL A 286 28.39 -23.73 26.57
C VAL A 286 27.81 -24.60 25.47
N GLY A 287 28.62 -25.55 24.99
CA GLY A 287 28.17 -26.55 24.02
C GLY A 287 27.18 -27.51 24.67
N LEU A 288 26.17 -27.96 23.90
CA LEU A 288 25.20 -28.96 24.37
C LEU A 288 25.90 -30.22 24.92
N ASP A 289 27.05 -30.59 24.34
CA ASP A 289 27.85 -31.73 24.77
C ASP A 289 28.46 -31.52 26.17
N GLU A 290 28.86 -30.28 26.49
CA GLU A 290 29.49 -29.92 27.77
C GLU A 290 28.44 -29.89 28.90
N GLU A 291 27.23 -29.42 28.62
CA GLU A 291 26.08 -29.49 29.56
C GLU A 291 25.61 -30.94 29.78
N LEU A 292 25.61 -31.76 28.72
CA LEU A 292 25.32 -33.20 28.81
C LEU A 292 26.35 -33.95 29.63
N GLU A 293 27.62 -33.60 29.50
CA GLU A 293 28.72 -34.24 30.22
C GLU A 293 28.74 -33.83 31.70
N GLU A 294 28.44 -32.56 32.02
CA GLU A 294 28.23 -32.10 33.40
C GLU A 294 27.03 -32.80 34.05
N GLY A 295 25.90 -32.91 33.32
CA GLY A 295 24.72 -33.66 33.77
C GLY A 295 25.01 -35.15 33.96
N ALA A 296 25.76 -35.77 33.05
CA ALA A 296 26.17 -37.17 33.16
C ALA A 296 27.12 -37.40 34.34
N ALA A 297 28.05 -36.49 34.60
CA ALA A 297 28.95 -36.55 35.75
C ALA A 297 28.17 -36.45 37.07
N ALA A 298 27.19 -35.55 37.16
CA ALA A 298 26.33 -35.42 38.34
C ALA A 298 25.51 -36.70 38.61
N VAL A 299 24.90 -37.28 37.57
CA VAL A 299 24.13 -38.53 37.69
C VAL A 299 25.04 -39.71 38.04
N ASN A 300 26.21 -39.81 37.43
CA ASN A 300 27.18 -40.87 37.73
C ASN A 300 27.71 -40.76 39.17
N ALA A 301 27.95 -39.55 39.68
CA ALA A 301 28.34 -39.33 41.06
C ALA A 301 27.23 -39.74 42.04
N GLU A 302 25.97 -39.40 41.74
CA GLU A 302 24.82 -39.81 42.54
C GLU A 302 24.62 -41.33 42.51
N MET A 303 24.77 -41.96 41.34
CA MET A 303 24.69 -43.42 41.19
C MET A 303 25.84 -44.13 41.91
N LEU A 304 27.04 -43.57 41.92
CA LEU A 304 28.17 -44.09 42.70
C LEU A 304 27.93 -43.95 44.20
N ALA A 305 27.34 -42.85 44.66
CA ALA A 305 26.98 -42.67 46.05
C ALA A 305 25.91 -43.69 46.48
N LYS A 306 24.85 -43.84 45.69
CA LYS A 306 23.80 -44.87 45.90
C LYS A 306 24.37 -46.29 45.85
N ARG A 307 25.31 -46.57 44.93
CA ARG A 307 25.97 -47.87 44.84
C ARG A 307 26.83 -48.15 46.06
N LYS A 308 27.55 -47.15 46.59
CA LYS A 308 28.33 -47.27 47.83
C LYS A 308 27.43 -47.51 49.04
N GLU A 309 26.34 -46.75 49.16
CA GLU A 309 25.34 -46.94 50.21
C GLU A 309 24.71 -48.35 50.16
N LEU A 310 24.34 -48.82 48.98
CA LEU A 310 23.85 -50.19 48.78
C LEU A 310 24.91 -51.27 49.08
N LEU A 311 26.19 -51.01 48.80
CA LEU A 311 27.30 -51.92 49.13
C LEU A 311 27.55 -52.01 50.64
N GLU A 312 27.45 -50.88 51.35
CA GLU A 312 27.54 -50.81 52.80
C GLU A 312 26.31 -51.48 53.47
N GLU A 313 25.11 -51.28 52.93
CA GLU A 313 23.87 -51.87 53.45
C GLU A 313 23.79 -53.39 53.17
N ALA A 314 24.27 -53.84 52.01
CA ALA A 314 24.35 -55.26 51.67
C ALA A 314 25.43 -56.00 52.49
N GLY A 315 26.36 -55.27 53.12
CA GLY A 315 27.41 -55.84 53.98
C GLY A 315 28.24 -56.91 53.24
N ILE A 316 28.68 -56.59 52.03
CA ILE A 316 29.45 -57.50 51.16
C ILE A 316 30.90 -57.67 51.67
N GLU A 317 31.36 -56.76 52.54
CA GLU A 317 32.63 -56.88 53.29
C GLU A 317 32.74 -58.19 54.08
N ARG A 318 31.59 -58.80 54.44
CA ARG A 318 31.51 -60.12 55.11
C ARG A 318 31.98 -61.29 54.24
N PHE A 319 32.06 -61.10 52.92
CA PHE A 319 32.53 -62.08 51.94
C PHE A 319 33.88 -61.69 51.31
N ALA A 320 34.54 -60.65 51.82
CA ALA A 320 35.88 -60.29 51.36
C ALA A 320 36.85 -61.44 51.66
N ILE A 321 37.38 -62.07 50.61
CA ILE A 321 38.37 -63.15 50.75
C ILE A 321 39.71 -62.49 51.11
N ALA A 322 40.22 -62.77 52.30
CA ALA A 322 41.48 -62.21 52.78
C ALA A 322 42.68 -62.72 51.95
N GLY A 323 43.51 -61.80 51.47
CA GLY A 323 44.82 -62.04 50.89
C GLY A 323 45.33 -60.80 50.15
N THR A 324 46.56 -60.39 50.39
CA THR A 324 47.18 -59.28 49.63
C THR A 324 47.52 -59.73 48.21
N GLU A 325 47.60 -58.79 47.27
CA GLU A 325 47.86 -59.08 45.84
C GLU A 325 49.12 -59.96 45.65
N ASP A 326 50.15 -59.73 46.48
CA ASP A 326 51.38 -60.52 46.52
C ASP A 326 51.19 -61.99 46.98
N GLU A 327 50.22 -62.27 47.87
CA GLU A 327 49.94 -63.62 48.40
C GLU A 327 49.14 -64.49 47.42
N TRP A 328 48.29 -63.86 46.63
CA TRP A 328 47.58 -64.51 45.51
C TRP A 328 48.52 -64.84 44.37
N ASP A 329 49.44 -63.93 44.07
CA ASP A 329 50.43 -64.09 43.02
C ASP A 329 51.39 -65.27 43.29
N ASP A 330 51.79 -65.48 44.56
CA ASP A 330 52.58 -66.65 44.96
C ASP A 330 51.78 -67.97 44.93
N ALA A 331 50.47 -67.93 45.24
CA ALA A 331 49.59 -69.09 45.11
C ALA A 331 49.34 -69.48 43.64
N LEU A 332 49.35 -68.52 42.72
CA LEU A 332 49.21 -68.72 41.28
C LEU A 332 50.51 -69.19 40.59
N ARG A 333 51.68 -68.89 41.16
CA ARG A 333 53.00 -69.31 40.63
C ARG A 333 53.41 -70.75 40.99
N GLY A 334 52.76 -71.39 41.97
CA GLY A 334 53.03 -72.79 42.35
C GLY A 334 52.52 -73.81 41.34
N LYS A 335 53.40 -74.65 40.77
CA LYS A 335 53.00 -75.77 39.88
C LYS A 335 52.08 -76.75 40.62
N SER A 336 50.79 -76.71 40.32
CA SER A 336 49.82 -77.71 40.81
C SER A 336 50.22 -79.10 40.30
N GLY A 337 50.55 -80.02 41.21
CA GLY A 337 50.61 -81.44 40.90
C GLY A 337 49.28 -81.90 40.31
N LYS A 338 49.34 -82.71 39.25
CA LYS A 338 48.19 -83.30 38.55
C LYS A 338 47.15 -83.82 39.55
N GLY A 339 45.95 -83.22 39.56
CA GLY A 339 44.75 -83.89 40.06
C GLY A 339 43.95 -83.23 41.20
N SER A 340 44.16 -81.96 41.57
CA SER A 340 43.26 -81.27 42.50
C SER A 340 42.83 -79.90 41.97
N LYS A 341 41.52 -79.60 42.03
CA LYS A 341 40.88 -78.41 41.45
C LYS A 341 40.66 -77.29 42.49
N LEU A 342 41.45 -77.28 43.58
CA LEU A 342 41.39 -76.27 44.65
C LEU A 342 42.75 -75.57 44.81
N LEU A 343 42.79 -74.24 44.66
CA LEU A 343 43.90 -73.39 45.10
C LEU A 343 43.64 -72.90 46.53
N SER A 344 44.63 -73.02 47.41
CA SER A 344 44.55 -72.57 48.81
C SER A 344 45.75 -71.68 49.17
N VAL A 345 45.49 -70.46 49.63
CA VAL A 345 46.52 -69.54 50.14
C VAL A 345 46.82 -69.89 51.60
N LYS A 346 48.08 -70.21 51.94
CA LYS A 346 48.48 -70.61 53.31
C LYS A 346 48.97 -69.39 54.11
N ARG A 347 48.24 -69.00 55.15
CA ARG A 347 48.59 -67.86 56.01
C ARG A 347 49.74 -68.17 56.96
N LYS A 348 50.61 -67.19 57.22
CA LYS A 348 51.59 -67.22 58.32
C LYS A 348 50.90 -66.80 59.63
N SER A 349 51.05 -67.60 60.68
CA SER A 349 50.49 -67.31 62.01
C SER A 349 51.18 -66.09 62.63
N GLY A 350 50.45 -64.99 62.85
CA GLY A 350 50.91 -63.88 63.71
C GLY A 350 50.61 -62.45 63.24
N THR A 351 50.08 -62.22 62.03
CA THR A 351 49.71 -60.88 61.57
C THR A 351 48.24 -60.57 61.88
N LYS A 352 47.98 -59.44 62.56
CA LYS A 352 46.62 -58.91 62.73
C LYS A 352 46.07 -58.51 61.35
N ASP A 353 44.92 -59.07 60.99
CA ASP A 353 44.19 -58.76 59.77
C ASP A 353 43.80 -57.28 59.76
N LYS A 354 44.27 -56.52 58.75
CA LYS A 354 43.76 -55.15 58.50
C LYS A 354 42.41 -55.15 57.78
N HIS A 355 41.88 -56.34 57.46
CA HIS A 355 40.64 -56.55 56.73
C HIS A 355 39.63 -57.46 57.45
N SER A 356 39.79 -57.70 58.75
CA SER A 356 38.73 -58.38 59.52
C SER A 356 37.58 -57.40 59.78
N TYR A 357 36.40 -57.75 59.28
CA TYR A 357 35.16 -57.01 59.52
C TYR A 357 34.79 -57.03 61.01
N GLU A 358 34.78 -55.86 61.66
CA GLU A 358 34.20 -55.66 63.00
C GLU A 358 32.83 -54.97 62.87
N PRO A 359 31.72 -55.56 63.37
CA PRO A 359 30.41 -54.95 63.28
C PRO A 359 30.28 -53.75 64.23
N LYS A 360 29.97 -52.56 63.69
CA LYS A 360 29.57 -51.40 64.51
C LYS A 360 28.14 -51.58 65.03
N PRO A 361 27.85 -51.34 66.33
CA PRO A 361 26.52 -51.54 66.89
C PRO A 361 25.51 -50.48 66.39
N LYS A 362 24.36 -50.96 65.88
CA LYS A 362 23.16 -50.13 65.63
C LYS A 362 22.59 -49.69 66.98
N LYS A 363 22.57 -48.38 67.28
CA LYS A 363 21.77 -47.83 68.39
C LYS A 363 20.30 -47.92 68.02
N ILE A 364 19.58 -48.81 68.70
CA ILE A 364 18.11 -48.83 68.75
C ILE A 364 17.72 -47.83 69.85
N ALA A 365 17.02 -46.76 69.49
CA ALA A 365 16.39 -45.88 70.48
C ALA A 365 14.94 -46.32 70.65
N GLU A 366 14.58 -46.62 71.90
CA GLU A 366 13.28 -47.08 72.36
C GLU A 366 12.19 -46.00 72.22
N ILE A 367 10.94 -46.47 72.12
CA ILE A 367 9.71 -45.68 72.14
C ILE A 367 9.08 -45.84 73.54
N GLU A 368 8.93 -44.75 74.29
CA GLU A 368 7.91 -44.58 75.34
C GLU A 368 7.32 -43.16 75.28
N ALA A 369 6.02 -43.04 75.57
CA ALA A 369 5.19 -41.82 75.58
C ALA A 369 4.53 -41.65 76.97
N PRO A 370 3.75 -40.59 77.33
CA PRO A 370 3.56 -39.23 76.79
C PRO A 370 3.60 -38.11 77.90
N SER A 371 3.57 -36.81 77.54
CA SER A 371 2.77 -35.77 78.26
C SER A 371 2.73 -34.42 77.52
N SER A 372 1.69 -33.65 77.87
CA SER A 372 1.05 -32.48 77.27
C SER A 372 1.84 -31.16 77.20
N GLU A 373 1.61 -30.33 76.17
CA GLU A 373 0.77 -29.12 76.22
C GLU A 373 0.74 -28.30 74.89
N LYS A 374 -0.49 -27.95 74.47
CA LYS A 374 -0.99 -26.74 73.74
C LYS A 374 0.05 -25.73 73.24
N LYS A 375 0.13 -25.36 71.95
CA LYS A 375 -0.69 -24.39 71.13
C LYS A 375 0.31 -23.89 70.05
N ASP A 376 0.03 -23.45 68.84
CA ASP A 376 -1.17 -23.10 68.10
C ASP A 376 -0.83 -23.16 66.58
N LYS A 377 -1.88 -23.38 65.81
CA LYS A 377 -2.07 -23.34 64.34
C LYS A 377 -1.20 -22.35 63.54
N LYS A 378 -0.84 -22.72 62.30
CA LYS A 378 -1.64 -22.36 61.10
C LYS A 378 -1.25 -23.12 59.81
N ASP A 379 -2.30 -23.58 59.14
CA ASP A 379 -2.42 -24.31 57.88
C ASP A 379 -1.93 -23.59 56.62
N LYS A 380 -1.43 -24.36 55.64
CA LYS A 380 -2.15 -24.73 54.38
C LYS A 380 -1.20 -25.54 53.48
N LYS A 381 -1.40 -26.85 53.37
CA LYS A 381 -2.34 -27.59 52.50
C LYS A 381 -1.74 -27.88 51.11
N ASP A 382 -1.58 -29.17 50.95
CA ASP A 382 -0.95 -29.96 49.92
C ASP A 382 -1.99 -30.49 48.90
N LYS A 383 -1.46 -31.08 47.82
CA LYS A 383 -2.04 -32.09 46.90
C LYS A 383 -2.97 -31.70 45.74
N LYS A 384 -2.46 -31.95 44.51
CA LYS A 384 -2.62 -33.22 43.73
C LYS A 384 -1.75 -33.15 42.45
N ARG A 385 -0.67 -33.95 42.29
CA ARG A 385 -0.54 -35.25 41.56
C ARG A 385 -1.35 -35.36 40.25
N VAL A 386 -0.73 -35.25 39.05
CA VAL A 386 0.04 -36.26 38.21
C VAL A 386 -0.92 -37.05 37.26
N PRO A 387 -0.59 -37.48 36.01
CA PRO A 387 0.74 -37.69 35.39
C PRO A 387 0.98 -37.16 33.95
N GLU A 388 2.23 -37.35 33.56
CA GLU A 388 2.99 -37.28 32.31
C GLU A 388 2.68 -38.42 31.31
N SER A 389 2.94 -38.19 30.02
CA SER A 389 3.56 -39.16 29.08
C SER A 389 3.98 -38.46 27.78
N ASP A 390 5.29 -38.50 27.49
CA ASP A 390 6.00 -38.80 26.22
C ASP A 390 5.33 -38.43 24.87
N ASP A 391 5.99 -37.93 23.82
CA ASP A 391 7.23 -38.43 23.20
C ASP A 391 7.81 -37.41 22.18
N LYS A 392 9.08 -37.57 21.79
CA LYS A 392 10.00 -36.61 21.14
C LYS A 392 10.14 -36.83 19.59
N PRO A 393 11.07 -36.20 18.83
CA PRO A 393 10.80 -35.58 17.51
C PRO A 393 11.61 -36.18 16.33
N LYS A 394 11.34 -35.69 15.10
CA LYS A 394 12.19 -35.78 13.88
C LYS A 394 11.83 -34.61 12.95
N GLU A 395 12.67 -34.01 12.10
CA GLU A 395 14.10 -33.95 11.87
C GLU A 395 14.32 -32.85 10.79
N LYS A 396 15.49 -32.23 10.78
CA LYS A 396 15.97 -31.16 9.88
C LYS A 396 15.91 -31.54 8.39
N LYS A 397 15.84 -30.54 7.51
CA LYS A 397 16.85 -30.37 6.44
C LYS A 397 16.90 -28.94 5.89
N SER A 398 18.07 -28.35 6.12
CA SER A 398 18.65 -27.15 5.53
C SER A 398 18.91 -27.31 4.02
N LYS A 399 18.88 -26.19 3.28
CA LYS A 399 19.86 -25.89 2.23
C LYS A 399 20.14 -24.39 2.15
N LYS A 400 21.43 -24.09 2.10
CA LYS A 400 22.10 -22.79 2.18
C LYS A 400 22.74 -22.52 0.82
N SER A 401 22.62 -21.30 0.31
CA SER A 401 23.51 -20.65 -0.66
C SER A 401 23.19 -19.15 -0.54
N GLY A 402 24.06 -18.23 -0.15
CA GLY A 402 25.48 -18.09 -0.48
C GLY A 402 25.58 -17.05 -1.58
N GLY A 403 25.90 -15.80 -1.22
CA GLY A 403 26.00 -14.68 -2.17
C GLY A 403 26.24 -13.34 -1.49
N ASP A 404 27.49 -13.12 -1.07
CA ASP A 404 28.04 -11.82 -0.66
C ASP A 404 28.09 -10.85 -1.85
N GLY A 405 27.77 -9.58 -1.60
CA GLY A 405 27.79 -8.52 -2.60
C GLY A 405 27.73 -7.13 -1.98
N ALA A 406 28.80 -6.72 -1.32
CA ALA A 406 28.99 -5.37 -0.81
C ALA A 406 29.02 -4.33 -1.95
N LYS A 407 28.22 -3.26 -1.86
CA LYS A 407 28.44 -2.01 -2.62
C LYS A 407 27.97 -0.76 -1.85
N LYS A 408 28.98 -0.07 -1.31
CA LYS A 408 29.16 1.37 -1.06
C LYS A 408 27.93 2.29 -1.11
N GLU A 409 27.63 2.85 0.06
CA GLU A 409 26.98 4.15 0.25
C GLU A 409 27.71 5.27 -0.51
N LYS A 410 26.94 6.14 -1.18
CA LYS A 410 27.33 7.54 -1.42
C LYS A 410 26.24 8.45 -0.86
N LYS A 411 26.59 9.14 0.22
CA LYS A 411 25.86 10.28 0.77
C LYS A 411 25.87 11.44 -0.23
N SER A 412 24.71 12.02 -0.53
CA SER A 412 24.58 13.39 -1.05
C SER A 412 23.65 14.18 -0.12
N LYS A 413 24.13 15.33 0.34
CA LYS A 413 23.41 16.28 1.21
C LYS A 413 22.38 17.09 0.41
N PRO A 414 21.33 17.63 1.08
CA PRO A 414 20.23 18.34 0.43
C PRO A 414 20.58 19.81 0.17
N LYS A 415 20.09 20.35 -0.96
CA LYS A 415 20.02 21.80 -1.20
C LYS A 415 18.70 22.33 -0.65
N LYS A 416 18.81 23.32 0.25
CA LYS A 416 17.73 24.24 0.65
C LYS A 416 17.28 25.04 -0.57
N ASN A 417 15.98 25.29 -0.68
CA ASN A 417 15.42 26.55 -1.16
C ASN A 417 14.01 26.67 -0.57
N GLY A 418 13.84 27.72 0.24
CA GLY A 418 12.56 28.10 0.83
C GLY A 418 12.21 29.52 0.37
N ASN A 419 10.98 29.64 -0.14
CA ASN A 419 10.04 30.75 -0.08
C ASN A 419 10.57 32.18 0.19
N ALA A 420 10.28 33.08 -0.75
CA ALA A 420 9.56 34.33 -0.49
C ALA A 420 9.11 34.93 -1.84
N ASP A 421 7.80 34.97 -2.07
CA ASP A 421 7.04 36.07 -2.68
C ASP A 421 5.69 35.56 -3.20
N VAL A 422 4.71 35.52 -2.28
CA VAL A 422 3.33 35.11 -2.56
C VAL A 422 2.31 36.23 -2.30
N ASP A 423 2.77 37.45 -1.98
CA ASP A 423 1.87 38.54 -1.56
C ASP A 423 1.59 39.62 -2.64
N ALA A 424 2.02 39.44 -3.89
CA ALA A 424 1.89 40.48 -4.92
C ALA A 424 0.78 40.29 -5.97
N LEU A 425 0.03 39.18 -5.97
CA LEU A 425 -0.90 38.84 -7.06
C LEU A 425 -2.40 38.99 -6.74
N ALA A 426 -2.76 39.51 -5.56
CA ALA A 426 -4.15 39.50 -5.09
C ALA A 426 -5.02 40.72 -5.47
N GLN A 427 -4.63 41.57 -6.43
CA GLN A 427 -5.31 42.87 -6.60
C GLN A 427 -5.96 43.22 -7.95
N ASN A 428 -6.05 42.34 -8.96
CA ASN A 428 -6.70 42.73 -10.22
C ASN A 428 -7.63 41.65 -10.79
N LEU A 429 -8.84 41.52 -10.23
CA LEU A 429 -9.96 40.82 -10.88
C LEU A 429 -11.27 41.54 -10.54
N VAL A 430 -11.55 42.62 -11.28
CA VAL A 430 -12.85 43.28 -11.34
C VAL A 430 -13.28 43.33 -12.82
N GLU A 431 -14.49 42.79 -13.05
CA GLU A 431 -15.37 42.99 -14.21
C GLU A 431 -14.90 42.56 -15.60
N ILE A 432 -15.50 41.47 -16.10
CA ILE A 432 -15.83 41.35 -17.52
C ILE A 432 -17.32 40.98 -17.65
N LYS A 433 -18.13 42.00 -17.94
CA LYS A 433 -19.40 41.88 -18.67
C LYS A 433 -19.07 41.98 -20.16
N VAL A 434 -19.39 40.96 -20.95
CA VAL A 434 -20.24 40.99 -22.17
C VAL A 434 -20.68 39.56 -22.43
#